data_AF-W6JK76-F1
#
_entry.id   AF-W6JK76-F1
#
_cell.length_a   1.000
_cell.length_b   1.000
_cell.length_c   1.000
_cell.angle_alpha   90.00
_cell.angle_beta   90.00
_cell.angle_gamma   90.00
#
_symmetry.space_group_name_H-M   'P 1'
#
loop_
_entity.id
_entity.type
_entity.pdbx_description
1 polymer ?
#
loop_
_entity_poly.entity_id
_entity_poly.type
_entity_poly.pdbx_seq_one_letter_code
_entity_poly.pdbx_strand_id
1 'polypeptide(L)'
;AFIMETDLRRRKIRDKVPMTFVTSEPYIGHLGLGGVGDSKGMLEAAMRDRHIKWICNAKTTKVEAGKMYVTEHDDAGNEKKKHELPFAYSMMLPAFKGVDAVFGIEGLTNPRGFIIVDEHQRNPKYKNIYAVGVCVAIPPVEATPIPCGTP
;
A
#
# COMPACT_ATOMS: atom_id res chain seq x y z
N ALA A 1 3.10 6.78 -9.94
CA ALA A 1 3.35 6.15 -11.26
C ALA A 1 3.06 7.08 -12.44
N PHE A 2 1.84 7.61 -12.60
CA PHE A 2 1.45 8.40 -13.79
C PHE A 2 2.24 9.68 -14.05
N ILE A 3 2.63 10.43 -13.00
CA ILE A 3 3.44 11.64 -13.18
C ILE A 3 4.85 11.32 -13.69
N MET A 4 5.46 10.23 -13.21
CA MET A 4 6.77 9.75 -13.69
C MET A 4 6.66 9.34 -15.16
N GLU A 5 5.62 8.59 -15.50
CA GLU A 5 5.36 8.15 -16.88
C GLU A 5 5.18 9.33 -17.84
N THR A 6 4.42 10.35 -17.40
CA THR A 6 4.20 11.57 -18.15
C THR A 6 5.50 12.36 -18.36
N ASP A 7 6.35 12.47 -17.34
CA ASP A 7 7.64 13.15 -17.44
C ASP A 7 8.59 12.42 -18.42
N LEU A 8 8.67 11.08 -18.36
CA LEU A 8 9.44 10.28 -19.31
C LEU A 8 8.96 10.46 -20.76
N ARG A 9 7.64 10.61 -20.98
CA ARG A 9 7.08 10.93 -22.31
C ARG A 9 7.46 12.34 -22.77
N ARG A 10 7.34 13.34 -21.90
CA ARG A 10 7.75 14.72 -22.21
C ARG A 10 9.23 14.80 -22.60
N ARG A 11 10.07 13.99 -21.95
CA ARG A 11 11.50 13.85 -22.26
C ARG A 11 11.79 12.95 -23.47
N LYS A 12 10.77 12.33 -24.08
CA LYS A 12 10.88 11.42 -25.25
C LYS A 12 11.79 10.21 -24.99
N ILE A 13 11.74 9.64 -23.78
CA ILE A 13 12.53 8.46 -23.38
C ILE A 13 11.68 7.33 -22.77
N ARG A 14 10.34 7.46 -22.81
CA ARG A 14 9.42 6.49 -22.20
C ARG A 14 9.55 5.09 -22.78
N ASP A 15 9.83 4.98 -24.07
CA ASP A 15 10.07 3.74 -24.82
C ASP A 15 11.29 2.96 -24.31
N LYS A 16 12.27 3.65 -23.71
CA LYS A 16 13.49 3.06 -23.16
C LYS A 16 13.35 2.58 -21.72
N VAL A 17 12.24 2.88 -21.06
CA VAL A 17 12.06 2.66 -19.61
C VAL A 17 10.89 1.70 -19.37
N PRO A 18 11.13 0.41 -19.08
CA PRO A 18 10.06 -0.47 -18.61
C PRO A 18 9.54 -0.02 -17.24
N MET A 19 8.22 -0.08 -17.04
CA MET A 19 7.58 0.30 -15.78
C MET A 19 6.70 -0.83 -15.27
N THR A 20 6.80 -1.11 -13.97
CA THR A 20 5.96 -2.09 -13.26
C THR A 20 5.45 -1.47 -11.97
N PHE A 21 4.15 -1.57 -11.74
CA PHE A 21 3.49 -1.15 -10.51
C PHE A 21 3.23 -2.38 -9.64
N VAL A 22 3.77 -2.39 -8.42
CA VAL A 22 3.60 -3.49 -7.47
C VAL A 22 2.73 -3.00 -6.33
N THR A 23 1.66 -3.72 -6.02
CA THR A 23 0.74 -3.37 -4.93
C THR A 23 0.32 -4.59 -4.11
N SER A 24 0.09 -4.36 -2.82
CA SER A 24 -0.55 -5.34 -1.93
C SER A 24 -2.05 -5.48 -2.20
N GLU A 25 -2.64 -4.52 -2.90
CA GLU A 25 -4.06 -4.54 -3.23
C GLU A 25 -4.44 -5.80 -4.03
N PRO A 26 -5.65 -6.36 -3.83
CA PRO A 26 -6.11 -7.52 -4.58
C PRO A 26 -6.35 -7.23 -6.06
N TYR A 27 -6.67 -5.97 -6.39
CA TYR A 27 -6.80 -5.48 -7.75
C TYR A 27 -6.44 -3.99 -7.81
N ILE A 28 -6.15 -3.48 -9.00
CA ILE A 28 -5.82 -2.06 -9.19
C ILE A 28 -7.02 -1.19 -8.85
N GLY A 29 -6.84 -0.21 -7.97
CA GLY A 29 -7.93 0.69 -7.58
C GLY A 29 -8.79 0.19 -6.43
N HIS A 30 -8.33 -0.79 -5.66
CA HIS A 30 -8.94 -1.16 -4.39
C HIS A 30 -8.81 -0.03 -3.35
N LEU A 31 -7.71 0.73 -3.38
CA LEU A 31 -7.42 1.92 -2.58
C LEU A 31 -7.43 1.72 -1.06
N GLY A 32 -7.49 0.47 -0.58
CA GLY A 32 -7.66 0.16 0.84
C GLY A 32 -9.10 0.36 1.34
N LEU A 33 -10.03 0.55 0.42
CA LEU A 33 -11.43 0.91 0.67
C LEU A 33 -12.44 -0.05 0.02
N GLY A 34 -12.00 -1.18 -0.55
CA GLY A 34 -12.87 -2.05 -1.34
C GLY A 34 -13.21 -1.49 -2.72
N GLY A 35 -12.49 -0.46 -3.17
CA GLY A 35 -12.78 0.30 -4.39
C GLY A 35 -13.80 1.42 -4.19
N VAL A 36 -13.65 2.50 -4.94
CA VAL A 36 -14.58 3.65 -4.93
C VAL A 36 -15.07 3.91 -6.35
N GLY A 37 -16.38 3.80 -6.58
CA GLY A 37 -16.97 3.90 -7.93
C GLY A 37 -16.32 2.94 -8.92
N ASP A 38 -16.01 3.40 -10.13
CA ASP A 38 -15.25 2.63 -11.15
C ASP A 38 -13.73 2.88 -11.09
N SER A 39 -13.19 3.08 -9.89
CA SER A 39 -11.73 3.22 -9.69
C SER A 39 -10.93 2.08 -10.33
N LYS A 40 -11.45 0.85 -10.28
CA LYS A 40 -10.82 -0.31 -10.94
C LYS A 40 -10.71 -0.15 -12.44
N GLY A 41 -11.84 0.03 -13.14
CA GLY A 41 -11.85 0.14 -14.60
C GLY A 41 -11.04 1.33 -15.08
N MET A 42 -11.21 2.49 -14.42
CA MET A 42 -10.49 3.72 -14.76
C MET A 42 -8.97 3.57 -14.61
N LEU A 43 -8.48 3.04 -13.49
CA LEU A 43 -7.04 2.93 -13.23
C LEU A 43 -6.40 1.82 -14.08
N GLU A 44 -7.05 0.67 -14.26
CA GLU A 44 -6.55 -0.38 -15.15
C GLU A 44 -6.48 0.09 -16.62
N ALA A 45 -7.48 0.84 -17.09
CA ALA A 45 -7.46 1.44 -18.43
C ALA A 45 -6.31 2.43 -18.58
N ALA A 46 -6.14 3.35 -17.61
CA ALA A 46 -5.07 4.34 -17.63
C ALA A 46 -3.67 3.71 -17.56
N MET A 47 -3.48 2.63 -16.79
CA MET A 47 -2.21 1.91 -16.74
C MET A 47 -1.90 1.20 -18.07
N ARG A 48 -2.90 0.57 -18.72
CA ARG A 48 -2.71 -0.06 -20.05
C ARG A 48 -2.36 0.94 -21.13
N ASP A 49 -3.10 2.04 -21.22
CA ASP A 49 -2.85 3.13 -22.18
C ASP A 49 -1.40 3.65 -22.06
N ARG A 50 -0.89 3.68 -20.82
CA ARG A 50 0.48 4.13 -20.50
C ARG A 50 1.53 3.01 -20.49
N HIS A 51 1.14 1.79 -20.83
CA HIS A 51 1.99 0.60 -20.90
C HIS A 51 2.74 0.34 -19.59
N ILE A 52 2.07 0.57 -18.47
CA ILE A 52 2.55 0.24 -17.12
C ILE A 52 2.03 -1.16 -16.81
N LYS A 53 2.93 -2.12 -16.62
CA LYS A 53 2.55 -3.47 -16.15
C LYS A 53 2.28 -3.42 -14.65
N TRP A 54 1.54 -4.36 -14.10
CA TRP A 54 1.32 -4.42 -12.66
C TRP A 54 1.31 -5.83 -12.09
N ILE A 55 1.52 -5.91 -10.77
CA ILE A 55 1.44 -7.12 -9.94
C ILE A 55 0.62 -6.76 -8.70
N CYS A 56 -0.51 -7.43 -8.52
CA CYS A 56 -1.41 -7.30 -7.36
C CYS A 56 -1.16 -8.45 -6.37
N ASN A 57 -1.82 -8.45 -5.21
CA ASN A 57 -1.62 -9.45 -4.14
C ASN A 57 -0.13 -9.67 -3.81
N ALA A 58 0.66 -8.60 -3.86
CA ALA A 58 2.11 -8.70 -3.85
C ALA A 58 2.72 -8.21 -2.54
N LYS A 59 3.66 -8.98 -2.00
CA LYS A 59 4.51 -8.58 -0.88
C LYS A 59 5.95 -8.43 -1.36
N THR A 60 6.54 -7.26 -1.13
CA THR A 60 7.99 -7.09 -1.30
C THR A 60 8.70 -7.72 -0.11
N THR A 61 9.50 -8.75 -0.36
CA THR A 61 10.17 -9.54 0.69
C THR A 61 11.59 -9.09 0.93
N LYS A 62 12.28 -8.61 -0.11
CA LYS A 62 13.66 -8.12 -0.03
C LYS A 62 13.91 -7.08 -1.11
N VAL A 63 14.74 -6.09 -0.80
CA VAL A 63 15.29 -5.14 -1.77
C VAL A 63 16.81 -5.18 -1.66
N GLU A 64 17.48 -5.34 -2.79
CA GLU A 64 18.93 -5.27 -2.94
C GLU A 64 19.29 -4.18 -3.96
N ALA A 65 20.59 -3.93 -4.12
CA ALA A 65 21.07 -2.99 -5.13
C ALA A 65 20.58 -3.40 -6.53
N GLY A 66 19.67 -2.61 -7.09
CA GLY A 66 19.12 -2.79 -8.44
C GLY A 66 18.14 -3.94 -8.62
N LYS A 67 17.70 -4.64 -7.56
CA LYS A 67 16.76 -5.77 -7.65
C LYS A 67 15.78 -5.81 -6.48
N MET A 68 14.51 -6.04 -6.80
CA MET A 68 13.43 -6.21 -5.82
C MET A 68 12.86 -7.63 -5.92
N TYR A 69 12.69 -8.27 -4.77
CA TYR A 69 12.08 -9.59 -4.63
C TYR A 69 10.63 -9.42 -4.20
N VAL A 70 9.71 -9.93 -5.01
CA VAL A 70 8.26 -9.77 -4.80
C VAL A 70 7.60 -11.15 -4.83
N THR A 71 6.83 -11.47 -3.80
CA THR A 71 5.98 -12.67 -3.77
C THR A 71 4.54 -12.25 -4.04
N GLU A 72 3.99 -12.72 -5.17
CA GLU A 72 2.57 -12.65 -5.52
C GLU A 72 1.83 -13.81 -4.85
N HIS A 73 0.63 -13.54 -4.35
CA HIS A 73 -0.24 -14.51 -3.69
C HIS A 73 -1.54 -14.71 -4.46
N ASP A 74 -2.19 -15.84 -4.24
CA ASP A 74 -3.55 -16.10 -4.72
C ASP A 74 -4.61 -15.47 -3.78
N ASP A 75 -5.88 -15.62 -4.14
CA ASP A 75 -7.00 -15.06 -3.36
C ASP A 75 -7.18 -15.75 -2.00
N ALA A 76 -6.60 -16.94 -1.80
CA ALA A 76 -6.55 -17.63 -0.52
C ALA A 76 -5.33 -17.22 0.33
N GLY A 77 -4.46 -16.33 -0.18
CA GLY A 77 -3.26 -15.86 0.50
C GLY A 77 -2.06 -16.82 0.41
N ASN A 78 -2.12 -17.86 -0.43
CA ASN A 78 -0.99 -18.76 -0.66
C ASN A 78 0.00 -18.14 -1.65
N GLU A 79 1.29 -18.47 -1.52
CA GLU A 79 2.30 -18.04 -2.49
C GLU A 79 1.97 -18.58 -3.88
N LYS A 80 1.72 -17.68 -4.82
CA LYS A 80 1.41 -18.01 -6.22
C LYS A 80 2.65 -17.95 -7.10
N LYS A 81 3.45 -16.89 -6.96
CA LYS A 81 4.64 -16.68 -7.80
C LYS A 81 5.65 -15.77 -7.12
N LYS A 82 6.94 -16.10 -7.29
CA LYS A 82 8.06 -15.23 -6.91
C LYS A 82 8.59 -14.50 -8.14
N HIS A 83 8.81 -13.21 -8.00
CA HIS A 83 9.30 -12.32 -9.04
C HIS A 83 10.61 -11.68 -8.59
N GLU A 84 11.57 -11.63 -9.50
CA GLU A 84 12.76 -10.80 -9.38
C GLU A 84 12.66 -9.65 -10.35
N LEU A 85 12.48 -8.43 -9.82
CA LEU A 85 12.26 -7.24 -10.60
C LEU A 85 13.53 -6.38 -10.61
N PRO A 86 14.28 -6.32 -11.72
CA PRO A 86 15.39 -5.39 -11.84
C PRO A 86 14.85 -3.95 -11.87
N PHE A 87 15.54 -3.03 -11.21
CA PHE A 87 15.20 -1.61 -11.24
C PHE A 87 16.44 -0.72 -11.27
N ALA A 88 16.40 0.34 -12.08
CA ALA A 88 17.33 1.46 -11.97
C ALA A 88 16.80 2.55 -11.02
N TYR A 89 15.47 2.62 -10.88
CA TYR A 89 14.77 3.54 -9.99
C TYR A 89 13.53 2.82 -9.44
N SER A 90 13.28 2.94 -8.13
CA SER A 90 12.11 2.38 -7.47
C SER A 90 11.58 3.33 -6.41
N MET A 91 10.27 3.26 -6.17
CA MET A 91 9.60 3.96 -5.07
C MET A 91 8.49 3.05 -4.59
N MET A 92 8.51 2.72 -3.31
CA MET A 92 7.50 1.91 -2.65
C MET A 92 6.92 2.70 -1.48
N LEU A 93 5.61 2.62 -1.31
CA LEU A 93 4.97 3.12 -0.10
C LEU A 93 5.16 2.08 1.02
N PRO A 94 5.83 2.42 2.13
CA PRO A 94 5.97 1.51 3.25
C PRO A 94 4.65 1.40 4.02
N ALA A 95 4.47 0.29 4.74
CA ALA A 95 3.37 0.18 5.68
C ALA A 95 3.56 1.15 6.85
N PHE A 96 2.48 1.78 7.29
CA PHE A 96 2.51 2.63 8.48
C PHE A 96 2.41 1.83 9.77
N LYS A 97 2.98 2.42 10.82
CA LYS A 97 3.03 1.92 12.19
C LYS A 97 3.02 3.13 13.13
N GLY A 98 2.52 2.96 14.34
CA GLY A 98 2.66 3.96 15.39
C GLY A 98 4.11 4.30 15.69
N VAL A 99 4.36 5.55 16.09
CA VAL A 99 5.70 6.05 16.45
C VAL A 99 6.18 5.46 17.77
N ASP A 100 7.49 5.33 17.92
CA ASP A 100 8.13 4.66 19.07
C ASP A 100 7.73 5.26 20.43
N ALA A 101 7.49 6.57 20.48
CA ALA A 101 7.12 7.28 21.72
C ALA A 101 5.82 6.77 22.37
N VAL A 102 4.91 6.18 21.58
CA VAL A 102 3.62 5.67 22.07
C VAL A 102 3.46 4.17 21.87
N PHE A 103 4.38 3.54 21.13
CA PHE A 103 4.24 2.16 20.70
C PHE A 103 4.27 1.19 21.89
N GLY A 104 3.25 0.34 22.00
CA GLY A 104 3.22 -0.73 23.01
C GLY A 104 2.79 -0.26 24.40
N ILE A 105 2.39 1.02 24.56
CA ILE A 105 1.77 1.49 25.80
C ILE A 105 0.42 0.77 25.96
N GLU A 106 0.33 -0.05 27.02
CA GLU A 106 -0.78 -0.94 27.26
C GLU A 106 -2.11 -0.17 27.37
N GLY A 107 -3.06 -0.48 26.49
CA GLY A 107 -4.38 0.16 26.43
C GLY A 107 -4.41 1.56 25.81
N LEU A 108 -3.26 2.11 25.42
CA LEU A 108 -3.19 3.29 24.56
C LEU A 108 -3.25 2.90 23.08
N THR A 109 -2.44 1.92 22.69
CA THR A 109 -2.27 1.53 21.28
C THR A 109 -2.68 0.10 20.97
N ASN A 110 -3.06 -0.16 19.72
CA ASN A 110 -3.21 -1.52 19.20
C ASN A 110 -1.83 -2.18 18.95
N PRO A 111 -1.75 -3.47 18.53
CA PRO A 111 -0.46 -4.15 18.26
C PRO A 111 0.38 -3.52 17.15
N ARG A 112 -0.20 -2.65 16.31
CA ARG A 112 0.50 -1.87 15.28
C ARG A 112 0.84 -0.45 15.73
N GLY A 113 0.61 -0.11 16.99
CA GLY A 113 1.00 1.17 17.58
C GLY A 113 0.04 2.33 17.30
N PHE A 114 -1.09 2.07 16.66
CA PHE A 114 -2.10 3.10 16.43
C PHE A 114 -2.93 3.31 17.69
N ILE A 115 -3.25 4.56 18.00
CA ILE A 115 -3.96 4.98 19.21
C ILE A 115 -5.42 4.55 19.12
N ILE A 116 -5.89 3.82 20.13
CA ILE A 116 -7.29 3.40 20.24
C ILE A 116 -8.12 4.59 20.72
N VAL A 117 -9.22 4.90 20.03
CA VAL A 117 -10.14 5.99 20.38
C VAL A 117 -11.60 5.54 20.35
N ASP A 118 -12.45 6.26 21.08
CA ASP A 118 -13.90 6.22 20.95
C ASP A 118 -14.40 7.16 19.84
N GLU A 119 -15.72 7.22 19.63
CA GLU A 119 -16.39 8.10 18.65
C GLU A 119 -16.19 9.61 18.91
N HIS A 120 -15.62 9.98 20.07
CA HIS A 120 -15.27 11.35 20.44
C HIS A 120 -13.76 11.60 20.36
N GLN A 121 -13.02 10.76 19.64
CA GLN A 121 -11.57 10.84 19.46
C GLN A 121 -10.76 10.70 20.75
N ARG A 122 -11.34 10.15 21.82
CA ARG A 122 -10.71 10.01 23.14
C ARG A 122 -10.29 8.58 23.40
N ASN A 123 -9.15 8.37 24.05
CA ASN A 123 -8.73 7.02 24.42
C ASN A 123 -9.63 6.41 25.54
N PRO A 124 -10.08 5.15 25.39
CA PRO A 124 -10.93 4.52 26.40
C PRO A 124 -10.28 4.30 27.77
N LYS A 125 -8.97 4.08 27.87
CA LYS A 125 -8.23 3.86 29.13
C LYS A 125 -7.74 5.18 29.73
N TYR A 126 -7.12 6.03 28.91
CA TYR A 126 -6.55 7.32 29.28
C TYR A 126 -7.48 8.46 28.85
N LYS A 127 -8.42 8.84 29.74
CA LYS A 127 -9.50 9.78 29.41
C LYS A 127 -9.05 11.22 29.12
N ASN A 128 -7.79 11.56 29.38
CA ASN A 128 -7.18 12.85 29.04
C ASN A 128 -6.35 12.81 27.74
N ILE A 129 -6.32 11.66 27.03
CA ILE A 129 -5.60 11.51 25.76
C ILE A 129 -6.61 11.44 24.62
N TYR A 130 -6.34 12.22 23.58
CA TYR A 130 -7.11 12.27 22.34
C TYR A 130 -6.19 12.06 21.15
N ALA A 131 -6.71 11.53 20.05
CA ALA A 131 -5.93 11.31 18.83
C ALA A 131 -6.75 11.61 17.56
N VAL A 132 -6.10 12.22 16.57
CA VAL A 132 -6.70 12.65 15.30
C VAL A 132 -5.69 12.43 14.17
N GLY A 133 -6.17 11.92 13.03
CA GLY A 133 -5.36 11.66 11.84
C GLY A 133 -4.88 10.21 11.74
N VAL A 134 -3.83 9.99 10.95
CA VAL A 134 -3.30 8.66 10.59
C VAL A 134 -2.83 7.83 11.80
N CYS A 135 -2.58 8.47 12.95
CA CYS A 135 -2.17 7.78 14.17
C CYS A 135 -3.30 7.00 14.86
N VAL A 136 -4.55 7.17 14.43
CA VAL A 136 -5.73 6.52 15.01
C VAL A 136 -5.87 5.09 14.51
N ALA A 137 -6.26 4.18 15.41
CA ALA A 137 -6.56 2.79 15.06
C ALA A 137 -7.92 2.71 14.38
N ILE A 138 -7.92 2.61 13.05
CA ILE A 138 -9.12 2.33 12.24
C ILE A 138 -9.07 0.87 11.78
N PRO A 139 -10.13 0.08 11.98
CA PRO A 139 -10.17 -1.29 11.48
C PRO A 139 -10.15 -1.30 9.94
N PRO A 140 -9.48 -2.28 9.30
CA PRO A 140 -9.58 -2.45 7.86
C PRO A 140 -11.04 -2.65 7.42
N VAL A 141 -11.40 -2.11 6.25
CA VAL A 141 -12.76 -2.24 5.69
C VAL A 141 -13.12 -3.68 5.31
N GLU A 142 -12.13 -4.47 4.91
CA GLU A 142 -12.27 -5.89 4.60
C GLU A 142 -10.92 -6.61 4.79
N ALA A 143 -10.97 -7.93 4.87
CA ALA A 143 -9.76 -8.76 4.86
C ALA A 143 -9.31 -9.01 3.41
N THR A 144 -8.07 -8.64 3.10
CA THR A 144 -7.44 -8.89 1.80
C THR A 144 -6.33 -9.94 1.91
N PRO A 145 -5.99 -10.67 0.81
CA PRO A 145 -4.95 -11.71 0.85
C PRO A 145 -3.60 -11.19 1.38
N ILE A 146 -3.25 -9.96 0.99
CA ILE A 146 -2.15 -9.20 1.58
C ILE A 146 -2.73 -7.99 2.32
N PRO A 147 -2.41 -7.80 3.62
CA PRO A 147 -2.98 -6.71 4.40
C PRO A 147 -2.79 -5.35 3.74
N CYS A 148 -3.91 -4.67 3.46
CA CYS A 148 -3.94 -3.30 2.97
C CYS A 148 -4.33 -2.35 4.11
N GLY A 149 -3.72 -1.18 4.16
CA GLY A 149 -4.12 -0.13 5.10
C GLY A 149 -5.36 0.60 4.59
N THR A 150 -6.21 1.04 5.52
CA THR A 150 -7.29 1.99 5.23
C THR A 150 -6.72 3.41 5.35
N PRO A 151 -6.87 4.26 4.31
CA PRO A 151 -6.32 5.62 4.29
C PRO A 151 -6.99 6.57 5.30
#